data_AF-A0A7W9W1C6-F1
#
_entry.id   AF-A0A7W9W1C6-F1
#
_cell.length_a   1.000
_cell.length_b   1.000
_cell.length_c   1.000
_cell.angle_alpha   90.00
_cell.angle_beta   90.00
_cell.angle_gamma   90.00
#
_symmetry.space_group_name_H-M   'P 1'
#
loop_
_entity.id
_entity.type
_entity.pdbx_description
1 polymer ?
#
loop_
_entity_poly.entity_id
_entity_poly.type
_entity_poly.pdbx_seq_one_letter_code
_entity_poly.pdbx_strand_id
1 'polypeptide(L)' 'MAKKRIPEYGIVTNKGHIYYRTVVEDENGKKVAIYAKTQEELYVKELDTLDRIESATFRHLRTNRQNA' A
#
# COMPACT_ATOMS: atom_id res chain seq x y z
N MET A 1 -2.10 -0.79 -22.04
CA MET A 1 -3.37 -0.89 -21.28
C MET A 1 -3.03 -0.88 -19.79
N ALA A 2 -3.05 0.27 -19.13
CA ALA A 2 -2.85 0.33 -17.68
C ALA A 2 -4.03 -0.39 -17.01
N LYS A 3 -3.79 -1.53 -16.36
CA LYS A 3 -4.82 -2.19 -15.55
C LYS A 3 -5.28 -1.18 -14.51
N LYS A 4 -6.56 -0.79 -14.56
CA LYS A 4 -7.18 0.07 -13.55
C LYS A 4 -6.91 -0.60 -12.20
N ARG A 5 -6.05 0.02 -11.36
CA ARG A 5 -5.76 -0.42 -9.99
C ARG A 5 -7.05 -0.22 -9.18
N ILE A 6 -7.92 -1.21 -9.21
CA ILE A 6 -9.10 -1.25 -8.34
C ILE A 6 -8.60 -1.83 -7.02
N PRO A 7 -8.64 -1.07 -5.91
CA PRO A 7 -8.28 -1.61 -4.61
C PRO A 7 -9.24 -2.77 -4.28
N GLU A 8 -8.69 -3.93 -3.96
CA GLU A 8 -9.48 -5.09 -3.53
C GLU A 8 -9.85 -4.92 -2.05
N TYR A 9 -10.88 -4.11 -1.79
CA TYR A 9 -11.48 -4.02 -0.47
C TYR A 9 -12.19 -5.34 -0.15
N GLY A 10 -11.81 -5.95 0.97
CA GLY A 10 -12.37 -7.21 1.42
C GLY A 10 -12.46 -7.29 2.93
N ILE A 11 -13.18 -8.30 3.40
CA ILE A 11 -13.31 -8.62 4.82
C ILE A 11 -12.71 -10.01 5.03
N VAL A 12 -11.85 -10.14 6.05
CA VAL A 12 -11.21 -11.40 6.41
C VAL A 12 -11.47 -11.69 7.88
N THR A 13 -11.95 -12.90 8.18
CA THR A 13 -12.08 -13.38 9.55
C THR A 13 -10.81 -14.11 9.94
N ASN A 14 -10.09 -13.60 10.94
CA ASN A 14 -8.88 -14.21 11.48
C ASN A 14 -9.06 -14.44 12.99
N LYS A 15 -8.96 -15.71 13.43
CA LYS A 15 -9.14 -16.13 14.83
C LYS A 15 -10.43 -15.60 15.47
N GLY A 16 -11.54 -15.59 14.72
CA GLY A 16 -12.85 -15.10 15.19
C GLY A 16 -13.02 -13.58 15.17
N HIS A 17 -12.00 -12.81 14.77
CA HIS A 17 -12.11 -11.36 14.60
C HIS A 17 -12.23 -10.98 13.12
N ILE A 18 -13.08 -10.01 12.83
CA ILE A 18 -13.29 -9.46 11.50
C ILE A 18 -12.28 -8.34 11.27
N TYR A 19 -11.60 -8.40 10.13
CA TYR A 19 -10.68 -7.37 9.66
C TYR A 19 -11.08 -6.91 8.27
N TYR A 20 -10.98 -5.60 8.04
CA TYR A 20 -10.99 -5.05 6.70
C TYR A 20 -9.60 -5.21 6.08
N ARG A 21 -9.57 -5.48 4.77
CA ARG A 21 -8.35 -5.71 3.98
C ARG A 21 -8.38 -4.84 2.74
N THR A 22 -7.23 -4.28 2.38
CA THR A 22 -6.96 -3.74 1.04
C THR A 22 -5.59 -4.22 0.55
N VAL A 23 -5.34 -4.11 -0.75
CA VAL A 23 -4.05 -4.44 -1.37
C VAL A 23 -3.52 -3.22 -2.09
N VAL A 24 -2.36 -2.75 -1.65
CA VAL A 24 -1.62 -1.66 -2.29
C VAL A 24 -0.48 -2.27 -3.11
N GLU A 25 -0.24 -1.75 -4.29
CA GLU A 25 0.84 -2.22 -5.16
C GLU A 25 1.92 -1.14 -5.26
N ASP A 26 3.16 -1.54 -5.01
CA ASP A 26 4.36 -0.72 -5.15
C ASP A 26 4.67 -0.47 -6.63
N GLU A 27 5.60 0.45 -6.93
CA GLU A 27 6.08 0.75 -8.28
C GLU A 27 6.79 -0.43 -8.94
N ASN A 28 7.40 -1.29 -8.13
CA ASN A 28 8.00 -2.54 -8.57
C ASN A 28 6.97 -3.66 -8.86
N GLY A 29 5.67 -3.36 -8.80
CA GLY A 29 4.59 -4.35 -8.96
C GLY A 29 4.40 -5.27 -7.76
N LYS A 30 5.07 -4.99 -6.63
CA LYS A 30 4.94 -5.78 -5.40
C LYS A 30 3.64 -5.42 -4.69
N LYS A 31 2.79 -6.42 -4.46
CA LYS A 31 1.52 -6.26 -3.71
C LYS A 31 1.74 -6.38 -2.21
N VAL A 32 1.27 -5.40 -1.46
CA VAL A 32 1.29 -5.33 0.01
C VAL A 32 -0.14 -5.37 0.51
N ALA A 33 -0.48 -6.39 1.31
CA ALA A 33 -1.80 -6.49 1.93
C ALA A 33 -1.83 -5.74 3.25
N ILE A 34 -2.84 -4.90 3.44
CA ILE A 34 -3.06 -4.10 4.65
C ILE A 34 -4.30 -4.64 5.36
N TYR A 35 -4.24 -4.72 6.69
CA TYR A 35 -5.34 -5.19 7.54
C TYR A 35 -5.64 -4.19 8.66
N ALA A 36 -6.92 -3.98 8.95
CA ALA A 36 -7.38 -3.11 10.03
C ALA A 36 -8.69 -3.61 10.64
N LYS A 37 -8.97 -3.20 11.89
CA LYS A 37 -10.21 -3.59 12.58
C LYS A 37 -11.40 -2.70 12.17
N THR A 38 -11.13 -1.45 11.81
CA THR A 38 -12.13 -0.51 11.31
C THR A 38 -11.76 0.01 9.93
N GLN A 39 -12.72 0.64 9.24
CA GLN A 39 -12.50 1.23 7.93
C GLN A 39 -11.59 2.47 8.00
N GLU A 40 -11.73 3.27 9.06
CA GLU A 40 -10.92 4.46 9.29
C GLU A 40 -9.45 4.09 9.51
N GLU A 41 -9.20 3.06 10.32
CA GLU A 41 -7.85 2.55 10.54
C GLU A 41 -7.26 1.96 9.25
N LEU A 42 -8.08 1.32 8.41
CA LEU A 42 -7.65 0.80 7.11
C LEU A 42 -7.19 1.94 6.20
N TYR A 43 -7.98 3.01 6.14
CA TYR A 43 -7.69 4.18 5.31
C TYR A 43 -6.39 4.88 5.72
N VAL A 44 -6.19 5.08 7.03
CA VAL A 44 -4.94 5.69 7.54
C VAL A 44 -3.73 4.81 7.19
N LYS A 45 -3.83 3.50 7.35
CA LYS A 45 -2.74 2.57 6.99
C LYS A 45 -2.48 2.53 5.48
N GLU A 46 -3.53 2.63 4.66
CA GLU A 46 -3.42 2.74 3.21
C GLU A 46 -2.62 3.98 2.82
N LEU A 47 -2.97 5.15 3.36
CA LEU A 47 -2.26 6.40 3.11
C LEU A 47 -0.79 6.34 3.55
N ASP A 48 -0.51 5.83 4.75
CA ASP A 48 0.87 5.69 5.27
C ASP A 48 1.70 4.74 4.38
N THR A 49 1.08 3.66 3.88
CA THR A 49 1.74 2.73 2.98
C THR A 49 2.05 3.37 1.62
N LEU A 50 1.12 4.15 1.08
CA LEU A 50 1.30 4.88 -0.18
C LEU A 50 2.40 5.95 -0.04
N ASP A 51 2.37 6.74 1.03
CA ASP A 51 3.39 7.77 1.31
C ASP A 51 4.78 7.15 1.46
N ARG A 52 4.87 5.99 2.12
CA ARG A 52 6.12 5.24 2.25
C ARG A 52 6.64 4.71 0.92
N ILE A 53 5.75 4.24 0.04
CA ILE A 53 6.10 3.81 -1.31
C ILE A 53 6.63 5.00 -2.12
N GLU A 54 5.89 6.11 -2.16
CA GLU A 54 6.28 7.33 -2.87
C GLU A 54 7.60 7.91 -2.35
N SER A 55 7.78 7.95 -1.03
CA SER A 55 9.03 8.38 -0.39
C SER A 55 10.22 7.47 -0.74
N ALA A 56 10.00 6.15 -0.85
CA ALA A 56 11.04 5.21 -1.24
C ALA A 56 11.48 5.41 -2.70
N THR A 57 10.53 5.68 -3.59
CA THR A 57 10.79 6.07 -4.98
C THR A 57 11.58 7.37 -5.06
N PHE A 58 11.14 8.39 -4.32
CA PHE A 58 11.78 9.70 -4.34
C PHE A 58 13.23 9.64 -3.85
N ARG A 59 13.53 8.76 -2.89
CA ARG A 59 14.90 8.52 -2.42
C ARG A 59 15.79 7.90 -3.49
N HIS A 60 15.26 7.02 -4.34
CA HIS A 60 15.98 6.46 -5.50
C HIS A 60 16.35 7.53 -6.54
N LEU A 61 15.47 8.50 -6.78
CA LEU A 61 15.72 9.62 -7.69
C LEU A 61 16.83 10.58 -7.20
N ARG A 62 17.03 10.68 -5.88
CA ARG A 62 18.05 11.58 -5.31
C ARG A 62 19.46 10.98 -5.28
N THR A 63 19.59 9.66 -5.11
CA THR A 63 20.91 8.99 -5.07
C THR A 63 21.58 8.92 -6.44
N ASN A 64 20.80 8.90 -7.53
CA ASN A 64 21.35 8.85 -8.89
C ASN A 64 21.83 10.21 -9.45
N ARG A 65 21.74 11.31 -8.68
CA ARG A 65 22.20 12.65 -9.09
C ARG A 65 23.55 13.06 -8.50
N GLN A 66 24.17 12.25 -7.64
CA GLN A 66 25.46 12.58 -7.00
C GLN A 66 26.67 11.83 -7.59
N ASN A 67 26.49 11.02 -8.63
CA ASN A 67 27.58 10.29 -9.31
C ASN A 67 27.66 10.63 -10.82
N ALA A 68 27.61 11.91 -11.17
CA ALA A 68 27.91 12.40 -12.52
C ALA A 68 28.92 13.55 -12.45
#